data_AF-A0A7L2IPA9-F1
#
_entry.id   AF-A0A7L2IPA9-F1
#
_cell.length_a   1.000
_cell.length_b   1.000
_cell.length_c   1.000
_cell.angle_alpha   90.00
_cell.angle_beta   90.00
_cell.angle_gamma   90.00
#
_symmetry.space_group_name_H-M   'P 1'
#
loop_
_entity.id
_entity.type
_entity.pdbx_description
1 polymer ?
#
loop_
_entity_poly.entity_id
_entity_poly.type
_entity_poly.pdbx_seq_one_letter_code
_entity_poly.pdbx_strand_id
1 'polypeptide(L)'
;ILQIDSLWQFENLTKLQLDNNIIEKIEGLESLVHLAWLDLSFNNIEVIEGLDALVKLQDLSLSNNRISKIEHMDTLQELQIFSIGKNNLTTLEDVIYLRRFKNLRTLNLAGNPLCEDERYTLFVVAHLPDLVYLDFRLVHDTTVSISAFPACAVGQQQRISESQAGLAFVEYLNGSFLFDSLYAEDPEAAKLAYLPGVGDLLQIYPSWFVSVCENLFNYGLEEHEKREAEVSSFCESLRAALMANQQETRKIILDFECRNKRRLDEIHNASSYDIAESKRAESKKDILQLSEALMTLEMLLADQLEELIKDFKRNIDDIASTFIENVKGIYPLPRCRDLEDHHHERLLEISITTLEKLVKNELEEDLPDDVKTLLVDKTTIVKALNTSHGIRLLKINKRECDILCSTYRW
;
A
#
# COMPACT_ATOMS: atom_id res chain seq x y z
N ILE A 1 -36.29 -19.17 -6.41
CA ILE A 1 -35.95 -20.07 -7.55
C ILE A 1 -35.07 -21.19 -7.01
N LEU A 2 -35.36 -22.44 -7.38
CA LEU A 2 -34.59 -23.63 -6.95
C LEU A 2 -33.62 -24.09 -8.03
N GLN A 3 -33.97 -23.89 -9.30
CA GLN A 3 -33.18 -24.30 -10.47
C GLN A 3 -33.26 -23.22 -11.54
N ILE A 4 -32.14 -23.01 -12.23
CA ILE A 4 -32.06 -22.11 -13.39
C ILE A 4 -32.51 -22.92 -14.61
N ASP A 5 -33.65 -22.57 -15.20
CA ASP A 5 -34.19 -23.28 -16.36
C ASP A 5 -34.92 -22.29 -17.29
N SER A 6 -35.18 -22.70 -18.54
CA SER A 6 -35.92 -21.93 -19.55
C SER A 6 -35.25 -20.61 -20.00
N LEU A 7 -33.93 -20.48 -19.87
CA LEU A 7 -33.18 -19.32 -20.33
C LEU A 7 -32.65 -19.42 -21.78
N TRP A 8 -32.79 -20.58 -22.43
CA TRP A 8 -32.18 -20.86 -23.73
C TRP A 8 -32.62 -19.96 -24.89
N GLN A 9 -33.79 -19.32 -24.80
CA GLN A 9 -34.31 -18.45 -25.86
C GLN A 9 -33.74 -17.02 -25.80
N PHE A 10 -33.04 -16.66 -24.72
CA PHE A 10 -32.53 -15.30 -24.49
C PHE A 10 -31.06 -15.15 -24.88
N GLU A 11 -30.72 -15.55 -26.11
CA GLU A 11 -29.34 -15.57 -26.63
C GLU A 11 -28.61 -14.21 -26.57
N ASN A 12 -29.37 -13.10 -26.59
CA ASN A 12 -28.83 -11.74 -26.54
C ASN A 12 -28.80 -11.12 -25.13
N LEU A 13 -29.05 -11.90 -24.08
CA LEU A 13 -29.08 -11.40 -22.72
C LEU A 13 -27.67 -10.96 -22.28
N THR A 14 -27.54 -9.73 -21.81
CA THR A 14 -26.26 -9.14 -21.37
C THR A 14 -26.15 -9.00 -19.85
N LYS A 15 -27.29 -8.98 -19.14
CA LYS A 15 -27.35 -8.90 -17.68
C LYS A 15 -28.37 -9.88 -17.14
N LEU A 16 -27.98 -10.67 -16.15
CA LEU A 16 -28.84 -11.64 -15.49
C LEU A 16 -28.69 -11.51 -13.97
N GLN A 17 -29.82 -11.24 -13.30
CA GLN A 17 -29.90 -11.08 -11.86
C GLN A 17 -30.71 -12.23 -11.27
N LEU A 18 -30.06 -13.03 -10.42
CA LEU A 18 -30.62 -14.23 -9.77
C LEU A 18 -30.29 -14.24 -8.27
N ASP A 19 -30.06 -13.07 -7.67
CA ASP A 19 -29.78 -12.93 -6.24
C ASP A 19 -31.00 -13.27 -5.37
N ASN A 20 -30.75 -13.60 -4.09
CA ASN A 20 -31.78 -13.90 -3.09
C ASN A 20 -32.70 -15.09 -3.47
N ASN A 21 -32.08 -16.16 -3.96
CA ASN A 21 -32.77 -17.40 -4.30
C ASN A 21 -32.23 -18.58 -3.46
N ILE A 22 -32.63 -19.81 -3.81
CA ILE A 22 -32.21 -21.03 -3.12
C ILE A 22 -31.57 -21.96 -4.15
N ILE A 23 -30.78 -21.38 -5.06
CA ILE A 23 -30.09 -22.13 -6.12
C ILE A 23 -28.90 -22.85 -5.48
N GLU A 24 -28.80 -24.15 -5.70
CA GLU A 24 -27.68 -24.97 -5.20
C GLU A 24 -26.64 -25.26 -6.28
N LYS A 25 -27.04 -25.18 -7.56
CA LYS A 25 -26.19 -25.47 -8.71
C LYS A 25 -26.34 -24.43 -9.82
N ILE A 26 -25.21 -24.08 -10.42
CA ILE A 26 -25.17 -23.19 -11.58
C ILE A 26 -25.31 -24.05 -12.84
N GLU A 27 -26.48 -24.01 -13.46
CA GLU A 27 -26.78 -24.77 -14.68
C GLU A 27 -27.70 -23.98 -15.62
N GLY A 28 -27.89 -24.44 -16.85
CA GLY A 28 -28.82 -23.81 -17.79
C GLY A 28 -28.37 -22.45 -18.35
N LEU A 29 -27.10 -22.07 -18.18
CA LEU A 29 -26.52 -20.81 -18.69
C LEU A 29 -25.76 -20.95 -20.02
N GLU A 30 -25.68 -22.16 -20.58
CA GLU A 30 -24.83 -22.51 -21.75
C GLU A 30 -25.14 -21.68 -23.01
N SER A 31 -26.38 -21.25 -23.19
CA SER A 31 -26.82 -20.46 -24.34
C SER A 31 -26.52 -18.96 -24.22
N LEU A 32 -26.15 -18.47 -23.03
CA LEU A 32 -26.04 -17.04 -22.72
C LEU A 32 -24.65 -16.48 -23.03
N VAL A 33 -24.13 -16.75 -24.22
CA VAL A 33 -22.75 -16.39 -24.64
C VAL A 33 -22.48 -14.88 -24.70
N HIS A 34 -23.52 -14.05 -24.65
CA HIS A 34 -23.44 -12.58 -24.65
C HIS A 34 -23.52 -11.95 -23.25
N LEU A 35 -23.61 -12.76 -22.20
CA LEU A 35 -23.76 -12.27 -20.83
C LEU A 35 -22.48 -11.56 -20.37
N ALA A 36 -22.65 -10.32 -19.89
CA ALA A 36 -21.57 -9.47 -19.39
C ALA A 36 -21.65 -9.29 -17.87
N TRP A 37 -22.84 -9.42 -17.27
CA TRP A 37 -23.08 -9.23 -15.85
C TRP A 37 -23.96 -10.36 -15.30
N LEU A 38 -23.50 -11.05 -14.26
CA LEU A 38 -24.23 -12.14 -13.60
C LEU A 38 -24.17 -11.98 -12.08
N ASP A 39 -25.34 -11.89 -11.45
CA ASP A 39 -25.47 -11.86 -10.00
C ASP A 39 -26.20 -13.10 -9.50
N LEU A 40 -25.49 -13.91 -8.72
CA LEU A 40 -25.94 -15.13 -8.06
C LEU A 40 -25.77 -15.01 -6.53
N SER A 41 -25.71 -13.79 -6.00
CA SER A 41 -25.52 -13.56 -4.57
C SER A 41 -26.68 -14.07 -3.71
N PHE A 42 -26.44 -14.42 -2.45
CA PHE A 42 -27.49 -14.92 -1.54
C PHE A 42 -28.21 -16.16 -2.09
N ASN A 43 -27.43 -17.19 -2.42
CA ASN A 43 -27.89 -18.51 -2.82
C ASN A 43 -27.23 -19.60 -1.95
N ASN A 44 -27.42 -20.87 -2.29
CA ASN A 44 -26.83 -22.02 -1.57
C ASN A 44 -25.81 -22.77 -2.44
N ILE A 45 -25.10 -22.08 -3.34
CA ILE A 45 -24.15 -22.70 -4.26
C ILE A 45 -22.91 -23.17 -3.48
N GLU A 46 -22.50 -24.43 -3.67
CA GLU A 46 -21.32 -25.02 -3.02
C GLU A 46 -20.12 -25.15 -3.96
N VAL A 47 -20.37 -25.29 -5.27
CA VAL A 47 -19.34 -25.50 -6.30
C VAL A 47 -19.58 -24.55 -7.45
N ILE A 48 -18.51 -23.94 -7.96
CA ILE A 48 -18.56 -23.16 -9.18
C ILE A 48 -18.52 -24.12 -10.37
N GLU A 49 -19.59 -24.14 -11.17
CA GLU A 49 -19.73 -24.98 -12.36
C GLU A 49 -20.63 -24.27 -13.40
N GLY A 50 -20.72 -24.78 -14.63
CA GLY A 50 -21.69 -24.30 -15.63
C GLY A 50 -21.46 -22.88 -16.16
N LEU A 51 -20.27 -22.29 -15.96
CA LEU A 51 -19.91 -20.95 -16.45
C LEU A 51 -19.09 -20.97 -17.75
N ASP A 52 -18.74 -22.15 -18.28
CA ASP A 52 -17.76 -22.30 -19.37
C ASP A 52 -18.11 -21.52 -20.65
N ALA A 53 -19.40 -21.39 -20.96
CA ALA A 53 -19.88 -20.72 -22.17
C ALA A 53 -19.89 -19.17 -22.06
N LEU A 54 -19.72 -18.60 -20.87
CA LEU A 54 -19.90 -17.17 -20.59
C LEU A 54 -18.63 -16.34 -20.86
N VAL A 55 -18.04 -16.51 -22.04
CA VAL A 55 -16.73 -15.93 -22.40
C VAL A 55 -16.66 -14.40 -22.38
N LYS A 56 -17.81 -13.70 -22.40
CA LYS A 56 -17.92 -12.24 -22.35
C LYS A 56 -18.22 -11.68 -20.96
N LEU A 57 -18.27 -12.53 -19.93
CA LEU A 57 -18.62 -12.11 -18.59
C LEU A 57 -17.56 -11.19 -18.01
N GLN A 58 -17.98 -9.99 -17.59
CA GLN A 58 -17.10 -8.95 -17.03
C GLN A 58 -17.32 -8.77 -15.53
N ASP A 59 -18.54 -9.01 -15.04
CA ASP A 59 -18.90 -8.87 -13.63
C ASP A 59 -19.65 -10.12 -13.17
N LEU A 60 -19.12 -10.75 -12.13
CA LEU A 60 -19.68 -11.93 -11.50
C LEU A 60 -19.75 -11.73 -9.99
N SER A 61 -20.97 -11.84 -9.44
CA SER A 61 -21.17 -11.87 -7.99
C SER A 61 -21.71 -13.23 -7.53
N LEU A 62 -20.95 -13.86 -6.63
CA LEU A 62 -21.25 -15.10 -5.92
C LEU A 62 -21.25 -14.88 -4.40
N SER A 63 -21.44 -13.64 -3.95
CA SER A 63 -21.41 -13.30 -2.52
C SER A 63 -22.49 -14.03 -1.73
N ASN A 64 -22.25 -14.36 -0.46
CA ASN A 64 -23.25 -15.04 0.38
C ASN A 64 -23.70 -16.40 -0.22
N ASN A 65 -22.74 -17.28 -0.51
CA ASN A 65 -22.95 -18.67 -0.90
C ASN A 65 -22.16 -19.60 0.04
N ARG A 66 -21.93 -20.87 -0.33
CA ARG A 66 -21.19 -21.87 0.47
C ARG A 66 -19.97 -22.43 -0.27
N ILE A 67 -19.42 -21.65 -1.20
CA ILE A 67 -18.31 -22.09 -2.05
C ILE A 67 -17.05 -22.26 -1.21
N SER A 68 -16.41 -23.42 -1.32
CA SER A 68 -15.19 -23.75 -0.56
C SER A 68 -13.91 -23.67 -1.39
N LYS A 69 -14.02 -23.56 -2.72
CA LYS A 69 -12.88 -23.51 -3.64
C LYS A 69 -13.20 -22.72 -4.91
N ILE A 70 -12.20 -22.02 -5.44
CA ILE A 70 -12.30 -21.30 -6.73
C ILE A 70 -11.76 -22.21 -7.83
N GLU A 71 -12.64 -22.69 -8.70
CA GLU A 71 -12.31 -23.58 -9.82
C GLU A 71 -13.34 -23.49 -10.96
N HIS A 72 -13.07 -24.14 -12.09
CA HIS A 72 -13.99 -24.24 -13.24
C HIS A 72 -14.47 -22.90 -13.83
N MET A 73 -13.59 -21.91 -13.86
CA MET A 73 -13.84 -20.59 -14.44
C MET A 73 -12.82 -20.26 -15.54
N ASP A 74 -12.21 -21.29 -16.14
CA ASP A 74 -11.02 -21.14 -16.97
C ASP A 74 -11.22 -20.27 -18.21
N THR A 75 -12.46 -20.17 -18.69
CA THR A 75 -12.88 -19.50 -19.92
C THR A 75 -13.25 -18.02 -19.75
N LEU A 76 -13.40 -17.52 -18.52
CA LEU A 76 -13.87 -16.15 -18.21
C LEU A 76 -12.74 -15.10 -18.34
N GLN A 77 -12.14 -14.99 -19.53
CA GLN A 77 -10.96 -14.14 -19.75
C GLN A 77 -11.23 -12.64 -19.66
N GLU A 78 -12.48 -12.23 -19.88
CA GLU A 78 -12.94 -10.83 -19.84
C GLU A 78 -13.37 -10.37 -18.44
N LEU A 79 -13.24 -11.22 -17.42
CA LEU A 79 -13.69 -10.92 -16.06
C LEU A 79 -12.88 -9.76 -15.45
N GLN A 80 -13.58 -8.70 -15.04
CA GLN A 80 -13.03 -7.47 -14.48
C GLN A 80 -13.38 -7.29 -13.00
N ILE A 81 -14.60 -7.68 -12.62
CA ILE A 81 -15.12 -7.56 -11.27
C ILE A 81 -15.54 -8.95 -10.80
N PHE A 82 -14.99 -9.38 -9.67
CA PHE A 82 -15.35 -10.66 -9.07
C PHE A 82 -15.63 -10.49 -7.58
N SER A 83 -16.85 -10.80 -7.18
CA SER A 83 -17.28 -10.75 -5.78
C SER A 83 -17.64 -12.14 -5.29
N ILE A 84 -16.90 -12.67 -4.32
CA ILE A 84 -17.14 -13.97 -3.69
C ILE A 84 -17.07 -13.86 -2.16
N GLY A 85 -17.43 -12.69 -1.61
CA GLY A 85 -17.46 -12.47 -0.16
C GLY A 85 -18.47 -13.38 0.56
N LYS A 86 -18.23 -13.64 1.86
CA LYS A 86 -19.08 -14.48 2.72
C LYS A 86 -19.36 -15.86 2.11
N ASN A 87 -18.29 -16.58 1.79
CA ASN A 87 -18.26 -17.97 1.38
C ASN A 87 -17.36 -18.78 2.35
N ASN A 88 -16.99 -20.00 1.98
CA ASN A 88 -16.24 -20.93 2.83
C ASN A 88 -14.78 -21.14 2.34
N LEU A 89 -14.18 -20.14 1.71
CA LEU A 89 -12.79 -20.24 1.25
C LEU A 89 -11.81 -20.16 2.43
N THR A 90 -11.03 -21.22 2.65
CA THR A 90 -10.16 -21.34 3.83
C THR A 90 -8.69 -21.13 3.56
N THR A 91 -8.22 -21.34 2.33
CA THR A 91 -6.78 -21.32 2.03
C THR A 91 -6.39 -20.17 1.12
N LEU A 92 -5.25 -19.52 1.42
CA LEU A 92 -4.72 -18.44 0.58
C LEU A 92 -4.37 -18.93 -0.84
N GLU A 93 -4.00 -20.21 -0.97
CA GLU A 93 -3.66 -20.84 -2.26
C GLU A 93 -4.81 -20.77 -3.27
N ASP A 94 -6.07 -20.70 -2.83
CA ASP A 94 -7.24 -20.55 -3.70
C ASP A 94 -7.18 -19.26 -4.54
N VAL A 95 -6.50 -18.23 -4.04
CA VAL A 95 -6.30 -16.95 -4.75
C VAL A 95 -5.34 -17.11 -5.93
N ILE A 96 -4.43 -18.10 -5.91
CA ILE A 96 -3.48 -18.35 -7.00
C ILE A 96 -4.21 -18.68 -8.30
N TYR A 97 -5.37 -19.33 -8.22
CA TYR A 97 -6.20 -19.65 -9.39
C TYR A 97 -6.62 -18.38 -10.16
N LEU A 98 -6.83 -17.26 -9.45
CA LEU A 98 -7.27 -15.99 -10.02
C LEU A 98 -6.22 -15.32 -10.93
N ARG A 99 -4.94 -15.74 -10.88
CA ARG A 99 -3.85 -15.20 -11.73
C ARG A 99 -4.09 -15.31 -13.22
N ARG A 100 -5.03 -16.17 -13.60
CA ARG A 100 -5.42 -16.40 -14.99
C ARG A 100 -6.28 -15.26 -15.56
N PHE A 101 -7.00 -14.52 -14.71
CA PHE A 101 -7.87 -13.41 -15.11
C PHE A 101 -7.05 -12.12 -15.27
N LYS A 102 -6.50 -11.88 -16.46
CA LYS A 102 -5.61 -10.73 -16.74
C LYS A 102 -6.33 -9.37 -16.68
N ASN A 103 -7.65 -9.38 -16.87
CA ASN A 103 -8.48 -8.18 -16.85
C ASN A 103 -9.11 -7.92 -15.48
N LEU A 104 -8.85 -8.75 -14.47
CA LEU A 104 -9.41 -8.56 -13.13
C LEU A 104 -8.86 -7.27 -12.51
N ARG A 105 -9.75 -6.38 -12.09
CA ARG A 105 -9.42 -5.09 -11.46
C ARG A 105 -10.05 -4.95 -10.07
N THR A 106 -11.17 -5.61 -9.81
CA THR A 106 -11.86 -5.54 -8.53
C THR A 106 -12.15 -6.95 -8.00
N LEU A 107 -11.70 -7.22 -6.79
CA LEU A 107 -11.90 -8.50 -6.10
C LEU A 107 -12.46 -8.26 -4.71
N ASN A 108 -13.51 -8.98 -4.34
CA ASN A 108 -14.07 -8.98 -3.00
C ASN A 108 -14.13 -10.41 -2.46
N LEU A 109 -13.33 -10.71 -1.44
CA LEU A 109 -13.28 -11.97 -0.70
C LEU A 109 -13.76 -11.80 0.75
N ALA A 110 -14.09 -10.57 1.18
CA ALA A 110 -14.46 -10.24 2.56
C ALA A 110 -15.49 -11.21 3.15
N GLY A 111 -15.22 -11.70 4.36
CA GLY A 111 -16.09 -12.64 5.09
C GLY A 111 -15.86 -14.11 4.74
N ASN A 112 -14.79 -14.46 4.05
CA ASN A 112 -14.30 -15.84 3.95
C ASN A 112 -13.28 -16.15 5.07
N PRO A 113 -13.17 -17.41 5.54
CA PRO A 113 -12.19 -17.79 6.57
C PRO A 113 -10.72 -17.45 6.24
N LEU A 114 -10.33 -17.44 4.95
CA LEU A 114 -8.97 -17.06 4.54
C LEU A 114 -8.61 -15.60 4.84
N CYS A 115 -9.60 -14.73 5.07
CA CYS A 115 -9.38 -13.32 5.42
C CYS A 115 -8.85 -13.14 6.84
N GLU A 116 -8.93 -14.17 7.68
CA GLU A 116 -8.38 -14.17 9.05
C GLU A 116 -6.86 -14.40 9.07
N ASP A 117 -6.25 -14.82 7.95
CA ASP A 117 -4.78 -14.92 7.85
C ASP A 117 -4.18 -13.52 7.77
N GLU A 118 -3.24 -13.20 8.66
CA GLU A 118 -2.58 -11.89 8.73
C GLU A 118 -1.87 -11.49 7.42
N ARG A 119 -1.49 -12.47 6.59
CA ARG A 119 -0.82 -12.25 5.31
C ARG A 119 -1.81 -12.13 4.15
N TYR A 120 -3.11 -12.29 4.39
CA TYR A 120 -4.16 -12.33 3.37
C TYR A 120 -4.03 -11.20 2.34
N THR A 121 -4.03 -9.95 2.80
CA THR A 121 -3.94 -8.77 1.93
C THR A 121 -2.66 -8.78 1.11
N LEU A 122 -1.53 -9.05 1.77
CA LEU A 122 -0.21 -9.06 1.12
C LEU A 122 -0.10 -10.19 0.09
N PHE A 123 -0.62 -11.36 0.41
CA PHE A 123 -0.62 -12.54 -0.45
C PHE A 123 -1.48 -12.30 -1.70
N VAL A 124 -2.68 -11.73 -1.55
CA VAL A 124 -3.57 -11.41 -2.67
C VAL A 124 -2.90 -10.41 -3.61
N VAL A 125 -2.36 -9.31 -3.08
CA VAL A 125 -1.70 -8.26 -3.87
C VAL A 125 -0.43 -8.78 -4.56
N ALA A 126 0.36 -9.61 -3.89
CA ALA A 126 1.56 -10.21 -4.49
C ALA A 126 1.25 -11.14 -5.67
N HIS A 127 0.12 -11.85 -5.63
CA HIS A 127 -0.25 -12.79 -6.69
C HIS A 127 -1.10 -12.13 -7.79
N LEU A 128 -1.79 -11.02 -7.50
CA LEU A 128 -2.65 -10.27 -8.44
C LEU A 128 -2.18 -8.81 -8.56
N PRO A 129 -1.06 -8.55 -9.27
CA PRO A 129 -0.44 -7.21 -9.29
C PRO A 129 -1.26 -6.15 -10.04
N ASP A 130 -2.15 -6.57 -10.94
CA ASP A 130 -2.99 -5.66 -11.73
C ASP A 130 -4.31 -5.29 -11.03
N LEU A 131 -4.51 -5.75 -9.79
CA LEU A 131 -5.72 -5.50 -9.01
C LEU A 131 -5.76 -4.04 -8.52
N VAL A 132 -6.88 -3.37 -8.75
CA VAL A 132 -7.10 -1.95 -8.38
C VAL A 132 -7.89 -1.85 -7.08
N TYR A 133 -8.83 -2.75 -6.83
CA TYR A 133 -9.63 -2.78 -5.61
C TYR A 133 -9.68 -4.17 -4.98
N LEU A 134 -9.38 -4.26 -3.67
CA LEU A 134 -9.53 -5.46 -2.84
C LEU A 134 -10.50 -5.15 -1.69
N ASP A 135 -11.55 -5.95 -1.55
CA ASP A 135 -12.56 -5.82 -0.48
C ASP A 135 -13.13 -4.39 -0.37
N PHE A 136 -13.44 -3.80 -1.52
CA PHE A 136 -13.93 -2.42 -1.68
C PHE A 136 -12.94 -1.32 -1.24
N ARG A 137 -11.67 -1.66 -1.02
CA ARG A 137 -10.58 -0.72 -0.75
C ARG A 137 -9.66 -0.62 -1.96
N LEU A 138 -9.17 0.58 -2.24
CA LEU A 138 -8.20 0.80 -3.30
C LEU A 138 -6.89 0.09 -2.94
N VAL A 139 -6.36 -0.75 -3.85
CA VAL A 139 -5.11 -1.48 -3.67
C VAL A 139 -3.91 -0.52 -3.56
N HIS A 140 -4.08 0.71 -4.07
CA HIS A 140 -3.10 1.79 -3.96
C HIS A 140 -2.80 2.29 -2.53
N ASP A 141 -3.42 1.70 -1.51
CA ASP A 141 -3.23 2.00 -0.08
C ASP A 141 -3.30 0.74 0.82
N THR A 142 -3.14 -0.49 0.29
CA THR A 142 -3.23 -1.73 1.11
C THR A 142 -1.92 -2.16 1.80
N THR A 143 -0.88 -1.34 1.73
CA THR A 143 0.24 -1.42 2.71
C THR A 143 0.03 -0.55 3.95
N VAL A 144 -1.07 0.23 4.07
CA VAL A 144 -1.19 1.29 5.10
C VAL A 144 -2.38 1.16 6.07
N SER A 145 -3.27 0.16 6.01
CA SER A 145 -4.43 0.19 6.92
C SER A 145 -5.07 -1.15 7.29
N ILE A 146 -4.54 -1.85 8.31
CA ILE A 146 -5.36 -2.59 9.30
C ILE A 146 -4.77 -2.48 10.74
N SER A 147 -5.46 -1.65 11.55
CA SER A 147 -5.70 -1.69 13.01
C SER A 147 -4.61 -1.37 14.05
N ALA A 148 -4.72 -0.16 14.62
CA ALA A 148 -4.65 0.07 16.08
C ALA A 148 -5.80 -0.70 16.76
N PHE A 149 -5.62 -1.47 17.86
CA PHE A 149 -5.45 -1.09 19.27
C PHE A 149 -5.44 -2.41 20.14
N PRO A 150 -5.20 -2.40 21.47
CA PRO A 150 -3.96 -2.13 22.23
C PRO A 150 -3.61 -3.29 23.20
N ALA A 151 -2.35 -3.71 23.33
CA ALA A 151 -1.90 -4.35 24.58
C ALA A 151 -0.38 -4.49 24.66
N CYS A 152 0.13 -4.12 25.84
CA CYS A 152 1.39 -4.54 26.42
C CYS A 152 2.67 -4.03 25.75
N ALA A 153 3.11 -2.89 26.26
CA ALA A 153 4.46 -2.75 26.78
C ALA A 153 4.96 -4.09 27.36
N VAL A 154 6.00 -4.64 26.74
CA VAL A 154 7.26 -5.12 27.34
C VAL A 154 7.90 -6.05 26.30
N GLY A 155 8.90 -5.52 25.58
CA GLY A 155 9.89 -6.31 24.85
C GLY A 155 9.63 -6.50 23.36
N GLN A 156 9.88 -5.48 22.54
CA GLN A 156 10.08 -5.66 21.09
C GLN A 156 11.27 -4.82 20.64
N GLN A 157 12.42 -5.47 20.52
CA GLN A 157 13.62 -4.87 19.92
C GLN A 157 14.18 -5.73 18.78
N GLN A 158 13.38 -6.64 18.21
CA GLN A 158 13.79 -7.46 17.07
C GLN A 158 12.56 -7.84 16.24
N ARG A 159 12.56 -7.39 14.98
CA ARG A 159 11.55 -7.56 13.90
C ARG A 159 10.52 -6.43 13.78
N ILE A 160 11.01 -5.24 13.44
CA ILE A 160 10.24 -4.32 12.60
C ILE A 160 9.98 -5.06 11.27
N SER A 161 8.72 -5.20 10.89
CA SER A 161 8.34 -5.88 9.64
C SER A 161 8.82 -5.06 8.44
N GLU A 162 9.30 -5.71 7.37
CA GLU A 162 9.75 -5.03 6.14
C GLU A 162 8.69 -4.05 5.57
N SER A 163 7.41 -4.28 5.91
CA SER A 163 6.30 -3.38 5.60
C SER A 163 6.47 -1.99 6.24
N GLN A 164 6.76 -1.92 7.53
CA GLN A 164 6.98 -0.63 8.21
C GLN A 164 8.25 0.06 7.70
N ALA A 165 9.28 -0.72 7.39
CA ALA A 165 10.51 -0.21 6.79
C ALA A 165 10.25 0.47 5.43
N GLY A 166 9.41 -0.14 4.58
CA GLY A 166 9.03 0.43 3.28
C GLY A 166 8.22 1.72 3.39
N LEU A 167 7.29 1.81 4.35
CA LEU A 167 6.55 3.06 4.64
C LEU A 167 7.44 4.16 5.20
N ALA A 168 8.52 3.78 5.89
CA ALA A 168 9.56 4.67 6.38
C ALA A 168 10.65 4.97 5.35
N PHE A 169 10.56 4.40 4.13
CA PHE A 169 11.55 4.52 3.06
C PHE A 169 12.95 3.99 3.42
N VAL A 170 13.03 3.08 4.39
CA VAL A 170 14.29 2.54 4.93
C VAL A 170 14.35 1.01 4.85
N GLU A 171 13.59 0.41 3.94
CA GLU A 171 13.69 -1.01 3.62
C GLU A 171 15.15 -1.45 3.33
N TYR A 172 15.48 -2.66 3.76
CA TYR A 172 16.83 -3.26 3.60
C TYR A 172 17.99 -2.51 4.28
N LEU A 173 17.71 -1.56 5.18
CA LEU A 173 18.74 -0.88 5.98
C LEU A 173 18.86 -1.40 7.42
N ASN A 174 17.99 -2.33 7.82
CA ASN A 174 17.92 -2.93 9.16
C ASN A 174 18.92 -4.09 9.39
N GLY A 175 20.06 -4.07 8.69
CA GLY A 175 21.05 -5.14 8.75
C GLY A 175 22.01 -5.12 7.56
N SER A 176 22.53 -6.29 7.19
CA SER A 176 23.57 -6.42 6.17
C SER A 176 23.09 -6.34 4.74
N PHE A 177 21.79 -6.30 4.45
CA PHE A 177 21.25 -6.41 3.10
C PHE A 177 21.87 -5.43 2.08
N LEU A 178 21.94 -4.13 2.42
CA LEU A 178 22.58 -3.16 1.54
C LEU A 178 24.08 -3.48 1.34
N PHE A 179 24.77 -3.84 2.42
CA PHE A 179 26.18 -4.24 2.37
C PHE A 179 26.40 -5.47 1.49
N ASP A 180 25.62 -6.53 1.69
CA ASP A 180 25.70 -7.78 0.92
C ASP A 180 25.44 -7.51 -0.57
N SER A 181 24.52 -6.58 -0.88
CA SER A 181 24.22 -6.17 -2.25
C SER A 181 25.37 -5.43 -2.95
N LEU A 182 26.32 -4.84 -2.20
CA LEU A 182 27.50 -4.21 -2.77
C LEU A 182 28.40 -5.24 -3.48
N TYR A 183 28.43 -6.47 -2.96
CA TYR A 183 29.32 -7.53 -3.43
C TYR A 183 28.64 -8.54 -4.37
N ALA A 184 27.30 -8.61 -4.37
CA ALA A 184 26.54 -9.59 -5.14
C ALA A 184 26.76 -9.53 -6.66
N GLU A 185 27.05 -8.34 -7.20
CA GLU A 185 27.28 -8.09 -8.64
C GLU A 185 28.74 -7.64 -8.92
N ASP A 186 29.64 -7.77 -7.96
CA ASP A 186 31.05 -7.43 -8.09
C ASP A 186 31.87 -8.70 -8.42
N PRO A 187 32.24 -8.93 -9.70
CA PRO A 187 32.95 -10.15 -10.09
C PRO A 187 34.39 -10.20 -9.56
N GLU A 188 34.94 -9.06 -9.13
CA GLU A 188 36.32 -8.96 -8.64
C GLU A 188 36.39 -9.03 -7.12
N ALA A 189 35.32 -8.67 -6.41
CA ALA A 189 35.22 -8.73 -4.95
C ALA A 189 35.72 -10.05 -4.35
N ALA A 190 35.22 -11.18 -4.86
CA ALA A 190 35.58 -12.50 -4.34
C ALA A 190 37.07 -12.79 -4.50
N LYS A 191 37.68 -12.33 -5.60
CA LYS A 191 39.11 -12.50 -5.87
C LYS A 191 39.94 -11.59 -4.98
N LEU A 192 39.53 -10.33 -4.82
CA LEU A 192 40.20 -9.32 -3.98
C LEU A 192 40.20 -9.71 -2.50
N ALA A 193 39.20 -10.45 -2.03
CA ALA A 193 39.11 -10.92 -0.65
C ALA A 193 40.24 -11.89 -0.26
N TYR A 194 40.88 -12.56 -1.22
CA TYR A 194 42.00 -13.48 -1.00
C TYR A 194 43.37 -12.78 -0.90
N LEU A 195 43.42 -11.46 -1.11
CA LEU A 195 44.68 -10.73 -0.97
C LEU A 195 45.13 -10.71 0.51
N PRO A 196 46.44 -10.88 0.79
CA PRO A 196 46.94 -10.92 2.16
C PRO A 196 46.62 -9.62 2.91
N GLY A 197 46.02 -9.74 4.11
CA GLY A 197 45.62 -8.58 4.92
C GLY A 197 44.24 -7.98 4.60
N VAL A 198 43.58 -8.39 3.50
CA VAL A 198 42.20 -7.96 3.20
C VAL A 198 41.19 -8.61 4.16
N GLY A 199 41.48 -9.82 4.65
CA GLY A 199 40.65 -10.48 5.67
C GLY A 199 40.46 -9.64 6.94
N ASP A 200 41.50 -8.93 7.40
CA ASP A 200 41.43 -8.06 8.59
C ASP A 200 40.58 -6.81 8.33
N LEU A 201 40.70 -6.25 7.12
CA LEU A 201 39.89 -5.12 6.66
C LEU A 201 38.39 -5.48 6.65
N LEU A 202 38.07 -6.69 6.19
CA LEU A 202 36.71 -7.23 6.11
C LEU A 202 36.13 -7.65 7.46
N GLN A 203 36.89 -7.68 8.55
CA GLN A 203 36.33 -7.91 9.89
C GLN A 203 35.64 -6.65 10.45
N ILE A 204 36.15 -5.47 10.11
CA ILE A 204 35.71 -4.20 10.73
C ILE A 204 34.78 -3.42 9.79
N TYR A 205 35.11 -3.37 8.50
CA TYR A 205 34.35 -2.59 7.50
C TYR A 205 32.84 -2.92 7.46
N PRO A 206 32.40 -4.19 7.39
CA PRO A 206 30.98 -4.52 7.34
C PRO A 206 30.23 -4.04 8.58
N SER A 207 30.84 -4.18 9.77
CA SER A 207 30.23 -3.78 11.04
C SER A 207 29.97 -2.27 11.08
N TRP A 208 30.94 -1.47 10.66
CA TRP A 208 30.77 -0.01 10.58
C TRP A 208 29.74 0.40 9.53
N PHE A 209 29.76 -0.23 8.35
CA PHE A 209 28.80 0.08 7.28
C PHE A 209 27.36 -0.26 7.70
N VAL A 210 27.15 -1.45 8.26
CA VAL A 210 25.83 -1.89 8.74
C VAL A 210 25.34 -1.01 9.88
N SER A 211 26.21 -0.62 10.82
CA SER A 211 25.82 0.31 11.90
C SER A 211 25.33 1.66 11.36
N VAL A 212 25.96 2.19 10.30
CA VAL A 212 25.50 3.43 9.65
C VAL A 212 24.12 3.23 8.99
N CYS A 213 23.88 2.07 8.36
CA CYS A 213 22.58 1.72 7.79
C CYS A 213 21.49 1.57 8.86
N GLU A 214 21.78 0.88 9.96
CA GLU A 214 20.83 0.69 11.07
C GLU A 214 20.47 2.03 11.75
N ASN A 215 21.41 2.97 11.84
CA ASN A 215 21.12 4.32 12.32
C ASN A 215 20.16 5.06 11.38
N LEU A 216 20.34 4.94 10.05
CA LEU A 216 19.40 5.49 9.07
C LEU A 216 18.02 4.85 9.19
N PHE A 217 18.01 3.53 9.39
CA PHE A 217 16.78 2.77 9.56
C PHE A 217 15.96 3.25 10.75
N ASN A 218 16.59 3.37 11.92
CA ASN A 218 15.91 3.87 13.12
C ASN A 218 15.42 5.31 12.94
N TYR A 219 16.26 6.18 12.34
CA TYR A 219 15.86 7.55 12.05
C TYR A 219 14.65 7.62 11.11
N GLY A 220 14.62 6.83 10.04
CA GLY A 220 13.49 6.78 9.11
C GLY A 220 12.20 6.33 9.78
N LEU A 221 12.27 5.40 10.73
CA LEU A 221 11.10 4.96 11.51
C LEU A 221 10.58 6.08 12.42
N GLU A 222 11.46 6.79 13.12
CA GLU A 222 11.06 7.94 13.95
C GLU A 222 10.37 9.03 13.12
N GLU A 223 10.87 9.29 11.90
CA GLU A 223 10.25 10.26 11.00
C GLU A 223 8.92 9.75 10.44
N HIS A 224 8.80 8.44 10.19
CA HIS A 224 7.53 7.83 9.82
C HIS A 224 6.48 7.96 10.94
N GLU A 225 6.85 7.72 12.19
CA GLU A 225 5.95 7.91 13.34
C GLU A 225 5.47 9.36 13.45
N LYS A 226 6.33 10.35 13.21
CA LYS A 226 5.93 11.77 13.16
C LYS A 226 4.90 12.03 12.06
N ARG A 227 5.09 11.43 10.88
CA ARG A 227 4.12 11.53 9.77
C ARG A 227 2.77 10.90 10.13
N GLU A 228 2.78 9.70 10.69
CA GLU A 228 1.54 9.02 11.10
C GLU A 228 0.78 9.80 12.19
N ALA A 229 1.52 10.39 13.13
CA ALA A 229 0.94 11.26 14.16
C ALA A 229 0.27 12.50 13.55
N GLU A 230 0.89 13.14 12.56
CA GLU A 230 0.32 14.30 11.87
C GLU A 230 -0.95 13.93 11.08
N VAL A 231 -0.93 12.81 10.33
CA VAL A 231 -2.12 12.31 9.61
C VAL A 231 -3.26 11.98 10.57
N SER A 232 -2.95 11.34 11.69
CA SER A 232 -3.93 10.99 12.72
C SER A 232 -4.54 12.25 13.34
N SER A 233 -3.73 13.23 13.69
CA SER A 233 -4.14 14.54 14.23
C SER A 233 -5.06 15.29 13.26
N PHE A 234 -4.71 15.36 11.98
CA PHE A 234 -5.54 15.96 10.94
C PHE A 234 -6.90 15.25 10.83
N CYS A 235 -6.89 13.92 10.79
CA CYS A 235 -8.10 13.11 10.66
C CYS A 235 -9.04 13.28 11.87
N GLU A 236 -8.48 13.34 13.09
CA GLU A 236 -9.25 13.62 14.31
C GLU A 236 -9.88 15.01 14.27
N SER A 237 -9.10 16.02 13.89
CA SER A 237 -9.56 17.41 13.78
C SER A 237 -10.65 17.58 12.72
N LEU A 238 -10.48 16.94 11.56
CA LEU A 238 -11.47 16.90 10.48
C LEU A 238 -12.79 16.27 10.95
N ARG A 239 -12.73 15.11 11.60
CA ARG A 239 -13.93 14.43 12.13
C ARG A 239 -14.62 15.28 13.18
N ALA A 240 -13.86 15.92 14.08
CA ALA A 240 -14.41 16.79 15.10
C ALA A 240 -15.15 18.00 14.49
N ALA A 241 -14.56 18.67 13.50
CA ALA A 241 -15.18 19.79 12.78
C ALA A 241 -16.48 19.38 12.09
N LEU A 242 -16.48 18.25 11.37
CA LEU A 242 -17.66 17.74 10.68
C LEU A 242 -18.77 17.35 11.66
N MET A 243 -18.44 16.66 12.76
CA MET A 243 -19.43 16.27 13.77
C MET A 243 -20.05 17.49 14.47
N ALA A 244 -19.24 18.50 14.81
CA ALA A 244 -19.72 19.74 15.41
C ALA A 244 -20.70 20.47 14.47
N ASN A 245 -20.36 20.60 13.18
CA ASN A 245 -21.27 21.21 12.20
C ASN A 245 -22.56 20.40 12.05
N GLN A 246 -22.46 19.07 11.90
CA GLN A 246 -23.65 18.20 11.79
C GLN A 246 -24.58 18.33 13.01
N GLN A 247 -24.03 18.45 14.21
CA GLN A 247 -24.80 18.60 15.44
C GLN A 247 -25.54 19.95 15.48
N GLU A 248 -24.88 21.06 15.15
CA GLU A 248 -25.53 22.38 15.15
C GLU A 248 -26.54 22.50 14.00
N THR A 249 -26.21 22.00 12.81
CA THR A 249 -27.14 21.92 11.66
C THR A 249 -28.41 21.16 12.04
N ARG A 250 -28.28 19.99 12.67
CA ARG A 250 -29.43 19.19 13.13
C ARG A 250 -30.30 19.97 14.10
N LYS A 251 -29.70 20.67 15.05
CA LYS A 251 -30.43 21.48 16.04
C LYS A 251 -31.22 22.60 15.38
N ILE A 252 -30.60 23.34 14.46
CA ILE A 252 -31.27 24.42 13.71
C ILE A 252 -32.45 23.89 12.89
N ILE A 253 -32.29 22.74 12.22
CA ILE A 253 -33.35 22.11 11.43
C ILE A 253 -34.51 21.68 12.33
N LEU A 254 -34.23 21.00 13.44
CA LEU A 254 -35.27 20.54 14.38
C LEU A 254 -36.05 21.73 14.99
N ASP A 255 -35.34 22.80 15.35
CA ASP A 255 -35.96 24.03 15.87
C ASP A 255 -36.84 24.71 14.81
N PHE A 256 -36.44 24.69 13.54
CA PHE A 256 -37.25 25.14 12.43
C PHE A 256 -38.49 24.25 12.22
N GLU A 257 -38.33 22.92 12.18
CA GLU A 257 -39.43 21.98 11.99
C GLU A 257 -40.51 22.14 13.06
N CYS A 258 -40.10 22.29 14.33
CA CYS A 258 -41.00 22.52 15.45
C CYS A 258 -41.77 23.85 15.32
N ARG A 259 -41.08 24.94 14.95
CA ARG A 259 -41.73 26.24 14.70
C ARG A 259 -42.67 26.19 13.50
N ASN A 260 -42.24 25.56 12.41
CA ASN A 260 -43.00 25.47 11.17
C ASN A 260 -44.28 24.64 11.36
N LYS A 261 -44.20 23.51 12.07
CA LYS A 261 -45.36 22.68 12.39
C LYS A 261 -46.43 23.48 13.14
N ARG A 262 -46.04 24.18 14.21
CA ARG A 262 -46.95 25.05 14.98
C ARG A 262 -47.55 26.16 14.13
N ARG A 263 -46.77 26.78 13.23
CA ARG A 263 -47.31 27.80 12.32
C ARG A 263 -48.28 27.25 11.31
N LEU A 264 -48.06 26.05 10.79
CA LEU A 264 -49.02 25.37 9.91
C LEU A 264 -50.34 25.10 10.65
N ASP A 265 -50.28 24.67 11.90
CA ASP A 265 -51.47 24.49 12.75
C ASP A 265 -52.19 25.82 13.00
N GLU A 266 -51.46 26.91 13.26
CA GLU A 266 -52.02 28.27 13.41
C GLU A 266 -52.69 28.77 12.11
N ILE A 267 -52.10 28.50 10.95
CA ILE A 267 -52.67 28.86 9.63
C ILE A 267 -53.95 28.07 9.36
N HIS A 268 -53.96 26.77 9.67
CA HIS A 268 -55.12 25.91 9.46
C HIS A 268 -56.32 26.34 10.33
N ASN A 269 -56.05 26.75 11.57
CA ASN A 269 -57.07 27.15 12.55
C ASN A 269 -57.37 28.66 12.54
N ALA A 270 -56.88 29.42 11.56
CA ALA A 270 -57.04 30.86 11.52
C ALA A 270 -58.52 31.28 11.35
N SER A 271 -58.96 32.26 12.14
CA SER A 271 -60.34 32.76 12.12
C SER A 271 -60.64 33.71 10.96
N SER A 272 -59.62 34.24 10.27
CA SER A 272 -59.76 35.09 9.10
C SER A 272 -58.62 34.87 8.11
N TYR A 273 -58.86 35.28 6.85
CA TYR A 273 -57.85 35.27 5.79
C TYR A 273 -56.62 36.12 6.16
N ASP A 274 -56.81 37.33 6.69
CA ASP A 274 -55.72 38.25 7.03
C ASP A 274 -54.79 37.66 8.10
N ILE A 275 -55.34 36.93 9.08
CA ILE A 275 -54.55 36.23 10.11
C ILE A 275 -53.75 35.09 9.46
N ALA A 276 -54.37 34.29 8.59
CA ALA A 276 -53.68 33.23 7.87
C ALA A 276 -52.56 33.76 6.96
N GLU A 277 -52.78 34.90 6.30
CA GLU A 277 -51.80 35.54 5.42
C GLU A 277 -50.60 36.10 6.21
N SER A 278 -50.85 36.75 7.35
CA SER A 278 -49.81 37.19 8.28
C SER A 278 -48.92 36.03 8.73
N LYS A 279 -49.52 34.89 9.12
CA LYS A 279 -48.79 33.67 9.53
C LYS A 279 -48.02 33.00 8.39
N ARG A 280 -48.53 33.08 7.15
CA ARG A 280 -47.78 32.65 5.95
C ARG A 280 -46.57 33.54 5.71
N ALA A 281 -46.69 34.86 5.89
CA ALA A 281 -45.57 35.78 5.75
C ALA A 281 -44.48 35.51 6.79
N GLU A 282 -44.86 35.27 8.05
CA GLU A 282 -43.93 34.83 9.09
C GLU A 282 -43.22 33.53 8.68
N SER A 283 -43.95 32.52 8.20
CA SER A 283 -43.37 31.23 7.77
C SER A 283 -42.34 31.40 6.64
N LYS A 284 -42.60 32.28 5.67
CA LYS A 284 -41.61 32.65 4.64
C LYS A 284 -40.35 33.27 5.25
N LYS A 285 -40.50 34.12 6.27
CA LYS A 285 -39.37 34.71 7.00
C LYS A 285 -38.53 33.64 7.72
N ASP A 286 -39.16 32.66 8.35
CA ASP A 286 -38.43 31.58 9.03
C ASP A 286 -37.66 30.69 8.05
N ILE A 287 -38.19 30.47 6.84
CA ILE A 287 -37.47 29.75 5.77
C ILE A 287 -36.22 30.51 5.34
N LEU A 288 -36.32 31.83 5.17
CA LEU A 288 -35.16 32.67 4.84
C LEU A 288 -34.10 32.63 5.95
N GLN A 289 -34.53 32.75 7.21
CA GLN A 289 -33.63 32.67 8.36
C GLN A 289 -32.96 31.30 8.49
N LEU A 290 -33.68 30.20 8.19
CA LEU A 290 -33.09 28.87 8.14
C LEU A 290 -32.00 28.82 7.06
N SER A 291 -32.29 29.30 5.85
CA SER A 291 -31.34 29.32 4.75
C SER A 291 -30.08 30.13 5.09
N GLU A 292 -30.24 31.31 5.70
CA GLU A 292 -29.11 32.16 6.13
C GLU A 292 -28.26 31.48 7.21
N ALA A 293 -28.91 30.84 8.19
CA ALA A 293 -28.22 30.14 9.27
C ALA A 293 -27.43 28.92 8.75
N LEU A 294 -28.02 28.12 7.86
CA LEU A 294 -27.35 26.97 7.24
C LEU A 294 -26.18 27.41 6.34
N MET A 295 -26.37 28.48 5.55
CA MET A 295 -25.29 29.02 4.72
C MET A 295 -24.14 29.58 5.57
N THR A 296 -24.45 30.20 6.71
CA THR A 296 -23.43 30.67 7.66
C THR A 296 -22.63 29.51 8.24
N LEU A 297 -23.28 28.41 8.63
CA LEU A 297 -22.58 27.21 9.12
C LEU A 297 -21.71 26.57 8.03
N GLU A 298 -22.19 26.52 6.80
CA GLU A 298 -21.43 26.00 5.66
C GLU A 298 -20.16 26.83 5.42
N MET A 299 -20.28 28.17 5.42
CA MET A 299 -19.13 29.06 5.28
C MET A 299 -18.11 28.87 6.40
N LEU A 300 -18.58 28.80 7.65
CA LEU A 300 -17.70 28.59 8.81
C LEU A 300 -16.98 27.23 8.75
N LEU A 301 -17.66 26.17 8.31
CA LEU A 301 -17.02 24.88 8.12
C LEU A 301 -15.98 24.95 6.99
N ALA A 302 -16.31 25.58 5.86
CA ALA A 302 -15.37 25.72 4.75
C ALA A 302 -14.08 26.44 5.18
N ASP A 303 -14.21 27.56 5.89
CA ASP A 303 -13.07 28.33 6.43
C ASP A 303 -12.24 27.48 7.40
N GLN A 304 -12.90 26.73 8.30
CA GLN A 304 -12.21 25.86 9.25
C GLN A 304 -11.46 24.72 8.55
N LEU A 305 -12.07 24.11 7.53
CA LEU A 305 -11.43 23.04 6.75
C LEU A 305 -10.25 23.56 5.93
N GLU A 306 -10.34 24.77 5.38
CA GLU A 306 -9.25 25.39 4.63
C GLU A 306 -8.01 25.61 5.52
N GLU A 307 -8.18 26.16 6.72
CA GLU A 307 -7.07 26.34 7.67
C GLU A 307 -6.50 24.98 8.12
N LEU A 308 -7.34 23.98 8.41
CA LEU A 308 -6.88 22.63 8.76
C LEU A 308 -6.04 22.00 7.65
N ILE A 309 -6.48 22.10 6.40
CA ILE A 309 -5.73 21.57 5.24
C ILE A 309 -4.40 22.31 5.08
N LYS A 310 -4.38 23.62 5.28
CA LYS A 310 -3.19 24.44 5.14
C LYS A 310 -2.16 24.14 6.23
N ASP A 311 -2.58 24.00 7.48
CA ASP A 311 -1.70 23.62 8.57
C ASP A 311 -1.14 22.21 8.36
N PHE A 312 -1.98 21.25 7.98
CA PHE A 312 -1.55 19.89 7.64
C PHE A 312 -0.48 19.88 6.54
N LYS A 313 -0.73 20.57 5.43
CA LYS A 313 0.25 20.69 4.32
C LYS A 313 1.58 21.26 4.80
N ARG A 314 1.57 22.36 5.55
CA ARG A 314 2.79 22.97 6.08
C ARG A 314 3.57 21.99 6.96
N ASN A 315 2.89 21.31 7.89
CA ASN A 315 3.55 20.38 8.81
C ASN A 315 4.16 19.19 8.06
N ILE A 316 3.46 18.66 7.06
CA ILE A 316 3.93 17.58 6.19
C ILE A 316 5.14 18.02 5.36
N ASP A 317 5.09 19.21 4.76
CA ASP A 317 6.21 19.79 3.99
C ASP A 317 7.45 19.99 4.88
N ASP A 318 7.26 20.45 6.13
CA ASP A 318 8.34 20.64 7.10
C ASP A 318 8.98 19.30 7.50
N ILE A 319 8.18 18.26 7.75
CA ILE A 319 8.67 16.91 8.03
C ILE A 319 9.44 16.35 6.83
N ALA A 320 8.89 16.45 5.61
CA ALA A 320 9.54 15.97 4.40
C ALA A 320 10.88 16.68 4.14
N SER A 321 10.90 18.01 4.27
CA SER A 321 12.08 18.83 4.05
C SER A 321 13.19 18.49 5.05
N THR A 322 12.83 18.34 6.33
CA THR A 322 13.77 17.95 7.39
C THR A 322 14.37 16.57 7.12
N PHE A 323 13.56 15.60 6.73
CA PHE A 323 14.03 14.26 6.37
C PHE A 323 15.01 14.30 5.18
N ILE A 324 14.65 15.03 4.12
CA ILE A 324 15.50 15.20 2.92
C ILE A 324 16.84 15.85 3.27
N GLU A 325 16.82 16.92 4.07
CA GLU A 325 18.04 17.61 4.51
C GLU A 325 18.93 16.67 5.32
N ASN A 326 18.36 15.85 6.20
CA ASN A 326 19.14 14.93 7.02
C ASN A 326 19.69 13.73 6.23
N VAL A 327 18.95 13.23 5.23
CA VAL A 327 19.42 12.17 4.33
C VAL A 327 20.52 12.66 3.37
N LYS A 328 20.42 13.91 2.88
CA LYS A 328 21.43 14.52 1.98
C LYS A 328 22.63 15.14 2.69
N GLY A 329 22.45 15.51 3.96
CA GLY A 329 23.40 16.30 4.74
C GLY A 329 24.50 15.46 5.38
N ILE A 330 24.61 15.48 6.70
CA ILE A 330 25.74 14.88 7.46
C ILE A 330 25.48 13.40 7.83
N TYR A 331 24.34 12.82 7.45
CA TYR A 331 23.91 11.49 7.87
C TYR A 331 23.38 10.69 6.66
N PRO A 332 23.19 9.38 6.73
CA PRO A 332 24.14 8.27 6.86
C PRO A 332 24.75 7.79 5.52
N LEU A 333 24.15 8.10 4.38
CA LEU A 333 24.61 7.64 3.06
C LEU A 333 25.90 8.31 2.56
N PRO A 334 26.14 9.63 2.80
CA PRO A 334 27.46 10.23 2.65
C PRO A 334 28.53 9.49 3.49
N ARG A 335 28.18 9.07 4.71
CA ARG A 335 29.09 8.31 5.58
C ARG A 335 29.33 6.88 5.08
N CYS A 336 28.34 6.25 4.44
CA CYS A 336 28.55 4.98 3.73
C CYS A 336 29.52 5.15 2.54
N ARG A 337 29.44 6.27 1.79
CA ARG A 337 30.43 6.59 0.75
C ARG A 337 31.82 6.80 1.34
N ASP A 338 31.96 7.59 2.41
CA ASP A 338 33.25 7.82 3.06
C ASP A 338 33.89 6.50 3.55
N LEU A 339 33.08 5.58 4.10
CA LEU A 339 33.54 4.27 4.52
C LEU A 339 33.98 3.40 3.34
N GLU A 340 33.26 3.43 2.21
CA GLU A 340 33.62 2.71 0.98
C GLU A 340 34.87 3.30 0.32
N ASP A 341 35.01 4.63 0.29
CA ASP A 341 36.21 5.33 -0.19
C ASP A 341 37.44 4.94 0.65
N HIS A 342 37.31 4.95 1.97
CA HIS A 342 38.39 4.52 2.87
C HIS A 342 38.75 3.04 2.69
N HIS A 343 37.75 2.18 2.52
CA HIS A 343 37.95 0.76 2.25
C HIS A 343 38.70 0.56 0.93
N HIS A 344 38.32 1.28 -0.12
CA HIS A 344 38.97 1.24 -1.42
C HIS A 344 40.44 1.72 -1.37
N GLU A 345 40.73 2.83 -0.67
CA GLU A 345 42.10 3.31 -0.48
C GLU A 345 42.99 2.27 0.19
N ARG A 346 42.48 1.59 1.22
CA ARG A 346 43.21 0.52 1.90
C ARG A 346 43.38 -0.72 1.04
N LEU A 347 42.36 -1.11 0.28
CA LEU A 347 42.47 -2.19 -0.70
C LEU A 347 43.54 -1.88 -1.76
N LEU A 348 43.61 -0.64 -2.25
CA LEU A 348 44.65 -0.20 -3.19
C LEU A 348 46.05 -0.33 -2.58
N GLU A 349 46.25 0.14 -1.35
CA GLU A 349 47.52 0.05 -0.62
C GLU A 349 47.98 -1.40 -0.46
N ILE A 350 47.07 -2.28 0.01
CA ILE A 350 47.34 -3.72 0.20
C ILE A 350 47.66 -4.38 -1.14
N SER A 351 46.91 -4.07 -2.18
CA SER A 351 47.07 -4.67 -3.52
C SER A 351 48.39 -4.28 -4.17
N ILE A 352 48.79 -3.00 -4.08
CA ILE A 352 50.07 -2.52 -4.59
C ILE A 352 51.23 -3.16 -3.81
N THR A 353 51.14 -3.18 -2.48
CA THR A 353 52.16 -3.82 -1.63
C THR A 353 52.32 -5.31 -1.93
N THR A 354 51.20 -6.01 -2.15
CA THR A 354 51.18 -7.44 -2.53
C THR A 354 51.82 -7.66 -3.89
N LEU A 355 51.49 -6.83 -4.89
CA LEU A 355 52.11 -6.87 -6.22
C LEU A 355 53.64 -6.66 -6.13
N GLU A 356 54.09 -5.68 -5.35
CA GLU A 356 55.52 -5.40 -5.18
C GLU A 356 56.27 -6.58 -4.55
N LYS A 357 55.68 -7.23 -3.54
CA LYS A 357 56.25 -8.45 -2.93
C LYS A 357 56.26 -9.63 -3.90
N LEU A 358 55.20 -9.81 -4.69
CA LEU A 358 55.12 -10.84 -5.72
C LEU A 358 56.24 -10.67 -6.77
N VAL A 359 56.45 -9.44 -7.27
CA VAL A 359 57.50 -9.12 -8.25
C VAL A 359 58.91 -9.38 -7.69
N LYS A 360 59.11 -9.22 -6.37
CA LYS A 360 60.37 -9.51 -5.68
C LYS A 360 60.54 -10.98 -5.29
N ASN A 361 59.55 -11.85 -5.55
CA ASN A 361 59.48 -13.23 -5.05
C ASN A 361 59.56 -13.32 -3.50
N GLU A 362 59.04 -12.32 -2.81
CA GLU A 362 59.01 -12.23 -1.33
C GLU A 362 57.63 -12.60 -0.75
N LEU A 363 56.71 -13.11 -1.58
CA LEU A 363 55.40 -13.55 -1.13
C LEU A 363 55.47 -14.99 -0.61
N GLU A 364 55.22 -15.18 0.68
CA GLU A 364 55.24 -16.51 1.33
C GLU A 364 53.93 -17.30 1.13
N GLU A 365 52.83 -16.63 0.78
CA GLU A 365 51.50 -17.23 0.60
C GLU A 365 51.25 -17.63 -0.86
N ASP A 366 50.76 -18.86 -1.09
CA ASP A 366 50.34 -19.30 -2.42
C ASP A 366 48.93 -18.76 -2.72
N LEU A 367 48.86 -17.83 -3.68
CA LEU A 367 47.62 -17.20 -4.09
C LEU A 367 46.87 -18.07 -5.12
N PRO A 368 45.52 -18.10 -5.09
CA PRO A 368 44.73 -18.74 -6.13
C PRO A 368 45.05 -18.18 -7.53
N ASP A 369 44.93 -19.02 -8.56
CA ASP A 369 45.25 -18.66 -9.95
C ASP A 369 44.47 -17.43 -10.42
N ASP A 370 43.19 -17.32 -10.05
CA ASP A 370 42.33 -16.19 -10.39
C ASP A 370 42.84 -14.86 -9.79
N VAL A 371 43.43 -14.90 -8.59
CA VAL A 371 44.02 -13.72 -7.93
C VAL A 371 45.33 -13.33 -8.61
N LYS A 372 46.14 -14.33 -9.01
CA LYS A 372 47.36 -14.12 -9.79
C LYS A 372 47.07 -13.43 -11.13
N THR A 373 45.92 -13.69 -11.76
CA THR A 373 45.52 -12.98 -13.00
C THR A 373 45.27 -11.48 -12.80
N LEU A 374 44.91 -11.05 -11.59
CA LEU A 374 44.75 -9.63 -11.27
C LEU A 374 46.09 -8.93 -10.99
N LEU A 375 47.06 -9.68 -10.45
CA LEU A 375 48.39 -9.19 -10.06
C LEU A 375 49.43 -9.27 -11.19
N VAL A 376 49.01 -9.23 -12.46
CA VAL A 376 49.94 -9.27 -13.61
C VAL A 376 50.77 -7.98 -13.69
N ASP A 377 50.13 -6.83 -13.50
CA ASP A 377 50.76 -5.53 -13.50
C ASP A 377 49.91 -4.50 -12.74
N LYS A 378 50.52 -3.36 -12.41
CA LYS A 378 49.87 -2.30 -11.62
C LYS A 378 48.60 -1.77 -12.28
N THR A 379 48.56 -1.67 -13.61
CA THR A 379 47.40 -1.12 -14.32
C THR A 379 46.21 -2.07 -14.25
N THR A 380 46.45 -3.38 -14.36
CA THR A 380 45.40 -4.41 -14.29
C THR A 380 44.72 -4.43 -12.92
N ILE A 381 45.48 -4.51 -11.83
CA ILE A 381 44.92 -4.56 -10.46
C ILE A 381 44.19 -3.26 -10.08
N VAL A 382 44.76 -2.10 -10.41
CA VAL A 382 44.13 -0.79 -10.13
C VAL A 382 42.83 -0.65 -10.92
N LYS A 383 42.80 -1.10 -12.18
CA LYS A 383 41.57 -1.08 -12.99
C LYS A 383 40.49 -1.97 -12.39
N ALA A 384 40.83 -3.17 -11.93
CA ALA A 384 39.90 -4.09 -11.27
C ALA A 384 39.33 -3.46 -9.98
N LEU A 385 40.19 -2.89 -9.13
CA LEU A 385 39.79 -2.20 -7.90
C LEU A 385 38.88 -0.99 -8.16
N ASN A 386 39.22 -0.14 -9.13
CA ASN A 386 38.39 1.01 -9.47
C ASN A 386 37.03 0.59 -10.04
N THR A 387 36.99 -0.51 -10.79
CA THR A 387 35.74 -1.06 -11.33
C THR A 387 34.86 -1.58 -10.19
N SER A 388 35.44 -2.37 -9.28
CA SER A 388 34.79 -2.89 -8.07
C SER A 388 34.23 -1.75 -7.21
N HIS A 389 35.04 -0.75 -6.90
CA HIS A 389 34.64 0.43 -6.13
C HIS A 389 33.50 1.23 -6.80
N GLY A 390 33.58 1.43 -8.12
CA GLY A 390 32.53 2.11 -8.88
C GLY A 390 31.17 1.38 -8.81
N ILE A 391 31.16 0.04 -8.85
CA ILE A 391 29.93 -0.76 -8.70
C ILE A 391 29.31 -0.54 -7.31
N ARG A 392 30.13 -0.55 -6.26
CA ARG A 392 29.68 -0.40 -4.87
C ARG A 392 29.13 1.00 -4.60
N LEU A 393 29.83 2.05 -5.04
CA LEU A 393 29.34 3.43 -4.95
C LEU A 393 28.01 3.61 -5.71
N LEU A 394 27.85 2.96 -6.86
CA LEU A 394 26.61 3.03 -7.62
C LEU A 394 25.42 2.41 -6.86
N LYS A 395 25.62 1.33 -6.11
CA LYS A 395 24.58 0.74 -5.25
C LYS A 395 24.20 1.68 -4.10
N ILE A 396 25.18 2.31 -3.45
CA ILE A 396 24.94 3.30 -2.38
C ILE A 396 24.16 4.49 -2.93
N ASN A 397 24.58 5.05 -4.06
CA ASN A 397 23.92 6.19 -4.71
C ASN A 397 22.50 5.83 -5.17
N LYS A 398 22.30 4.61 -5.71
CA LYS A 398 20.97 4.15 -6.09
C LYS A 398 20.04 4.11 -4.88
N ARG A 399 20.51 3.59 -3.73
CA ARG A 399 19.69 3.56 -2.52
C ARG A 399 19.33 4.97 -2.05
N GLU A 400 20.28 5.91 -2.07
CA GLU A 400 20.00 7.32 -1.77
C GLU A 400 18.92 7.91 -2.69
N CYS A 401 19.03 7.68 -4.00
CA CYS A 401 18.03 8.11 -4.97
C CYS A 401 16.65 7.50 -4.68
N ASP A 402 16.57 6.22 -4.34
CA ASP A 402 15.30 5.55 -4.06
C ASP A 402 14.59 6.16 -2.82
N ILE A 403 15.34 6.48 -1.76
CA ILE A 403 14.82 7.14 -0.55
C ILE A 403 14.30 8.54 -0.88
N LEU A 404 15.10 9.32 -1.62
CA LEU A 404 14.74 10.69 -1.99
C LEU A 404 13.54 10.72 -2.95
N CYS A 405 13.51 9.85 -3.96
CA CYS A 405 12.39 9.75 -4.88
C CYS A 405 11.09 9.35 -4.17
N SER A 406 11.16 8.45 -3.18
CA SER A 406 10.00 8.07 -2.38
C SER A 406 9.50 9.25 -1.54
N THR A 407 10.41 10.03 -0.97
CA THR A 407 10.06 11.22 -0.19
C THR A 407 9.46 12.34 -1.05
N TYR A 408 9.94 12.55 -2.29
CA TYR A 408 9.41 13.58 -3.19
C TYR A 408 8.05 13.22 -3.82
N ARG A 409 7.70 11.93 -3.87
CA ARG A 409 6.42 11.45 -4.41
C ARG A 409 5.29 11.54 -3.41
N TRP A 410 5.65 11.53 -2.14
CA TRP A 410 4.75 11.83 -1.05
C TRP A 410 4.40 13.32 -1.10
#